data_AF-A0A2V9MQL1-F1
#
_entry.id   AF-A0A2V9MQL1-F1
#
_cell.length_a   1.000
_cell.length_b   1.000
_cell.length_c   1.000
_cell.angle_alpha   90.00
_cell.angle_beta   90.00
_cell.angle_gamma   90.00
#
_symmetry.space_group_name_H-M   'P 1'
#
loop_
_entity.id
_entity.type
_entity.pdbx_description
1 polymer ?
#
loop_
_entity_poly.entity_id
_entity_poly.type
_entity_poly.pdbx_seq_one_letter_code
_entity_poly.pdbx_strand_id
1 'polypeptide(L)'
;MLNDLRYAIRMLRKNPGFTAVAALTLALGIGANTAIFSMVNAILLRVLPYKQSNQIVRVLETTPQGTPEGVSLPNFVDWKDENR
;
A
#
# COMPACT_ATOMS: atom_id res chain seq x y z
N MET A 1 -6.07 11.75 -39.49
CA MET A 1 -6.26 11.50 -38.04
C MET A 1 -7.59 10.83 -37.72
N LEU A 2 -8.76 11.48 -37.88
CA LEU A 2 -10.06 10.83 -37.57
C LEU A 2 -10.35 9.59 -38.43
N ASN A 3 -9.88 9.60 -39.68
CA ASN A 3 -10.02 8.47 -40.59
C ASN A 3 -9.17 7.28 -40.16
N ASP A 4 -7.97 7.53 -39.63
CA ASP A 4 -7.04 6.50 -39.16
C ASP A 4 -7.61 5.78 -37.94
N LEU A 5 -8.22 6.51 -37.01
CA LEU A 5 -8.89 5.94 -35.84
C LEU A 5 -10.09 5.06 -36.24
N ARG A 6 -10.90 5.52 -37.19
CA ARG A 6 -11.99 4.71 -37.77
C ARG A 6 -11.47 3.44 -38.44
N TYR A 7 -10.35 3.55 -39.16
CA TYR A 7 -9.73 2.42 -39.85
C TYR A 7 -9.17 1.39 -38.85
N ALA A 8 -8.51 1.86 -37.78
CA ALA A 8 -7.99 1.03 -36.71
C ALA A 8 -9.12 0.26 -35.98
N ILE A 9 -10.21 0.94 -35.62
CA ILE A 9 -11.39 0.31 -34.99
C ILE A 9 -12.02 -0.73 -35.92
N ARG A 10 -12.10 -0.44 -37.22
CA ARG A 10 -12.64 -1.39 -38.22
C ARG A 10 -11.72 -2.61 -38.38
N MET A 11 -10.41 -2.43 -38.27
CA MET A 11 -9.42 -3.51 -38.31
C MET A 11 -9.51 -4.40 -37.05
N LEU A 12 -9.64 -3.81 -35.87
CA LEU A 12 -9.87 -4.53 -34.60
C LEU A 12 -11.17 -5.37 -34.64
N ARG A 13 -12.26 -4.82 -35.19
CA ARG A 13 -13.53 -5.57 -35.36
C ARG A 13 -13.46 -6.69 -36.41
N LYS A 14 -12.49 -6.65 -37.33
CA LYS A 14 -12.33 -7.66 -38.39
C LYS A 14 -11.67 -8.95 -37.87
N ASN A 15 -10.85 -8.84 -36.83
CA ASN A 15 -10.17 -9.97 -36.16
C ASN A 15 -10.50 -9.98 -34.66
N PRO A 16 -11.73 -10.35 -34.27
CA PRO A 16 -12.20 -10.23 -32.89
C PRO A 16 -11.45 -11.16 -31.92
N GLY A 17 -11.02 -12.35 -32.35
CA GLY A 17 -10.28 -13.29 -31.48
C GLY A 17 -8.93 -12.75 -31.03
N PHE A 18 -8.11 -12.28 -31.98
CA PHE A 18 -6.81 -11.66 -31.66
C PHE A 18 -6.99 -10.40 -30.81
N THR A 19 -7.97 -9.57 -31.15
CA THR A 19 -8.28 -8.34 -30.41
C THR A 19 -8.68 -8.64 -28.96
N ALA A 20 -9.50 -9.68 -28.73
CA ALA A 20 -9.92 -10.09 -27.41
C ALA A 20 -8.73 -10.56 -26.56
N VAL A 21 -7.87 -11.43 -27.12
CA VAL A 21 -6.67 -11.90 -26.43
C VAL A 21 -5.73 -10.73 -26.10
N ALA A 22 -5.47 -9.85 -27.07
CA ALA A 22 -4.63 -8.67 -26.85
C ALA A 22 -5.20 -7.75 -25.77
N ALA A 23 -6.50 -7.48 -25.79
CA ALA A 23 -7.19 -6.66 -24.80
C ALA A 23 -7.14 -7.29 -23.41
N LEU A 24 -7.37 -8.60 -23.29
CA LEU A 24 -7.28 -9.33 -22.02
C LEU A 24 -5.86 -9.30 -21.46
N THR A 25 -4.84 -9.53 -22.28
CA THR A 25 -3.44 -9.47 -21.85
C THR A 25 -3.08 -8.07 -21.35
N LEU A 26 -3.48 -7.01 -22.07
CA LEU A 26 -3.29 -5.63 -21.62
C LEU A 26 -4.03 -5.35 -20.32
N ALA A 27 -5.29 -5.76 -20.22
CA ALA A 27 -6.11 -5.56 -19.02
C ALA A 27 -5.51 -6.28 -17.81
N LEU A 28 -5.02 -7.50 -17.99
CA LEU A 28 -4.34 -8.27 -16.93
C LEU A 28 -3.04 -7.61 -16.50
N GLY A 29 -2.20 -7.16 -17.44
CA GLY A 29 -0.94 -6.49 -17.11
C GLY A 29 -1.15 -5.17 -16.34
N ILE A 30 -2.09 -4.34 -16.80
CA ILE A 30 -2.44 -3.08 -16.15
C ILE A 30 -3.11 -3.33 -14.80
N GLY A 31 -4.05 -4.28 -14.77
CA GLY A 31 -4.83 -4.63 -13.59
C GLY A 31 -3.99 -5.23 -12.48
N ALA A 32 -3.06 -6.13 -12.81
CA ALA A 32 -2.15 -6.75 -11.84
C ALA A 32 -1.26 -5.70 -11.15
N ASN A 33 -0.63 -4.81 -11.93
CA ASN A 33 0.20 -3.74 -11.37
C ASN A 33 -0.61 -2.80 -10.47
N THR A 34 -1.83 -2.45 -10.89
CA THR A 34 -2.74 -1.60 -10.12
C THR A 34 -3.20 -2.29 -8.84
N ALA A 35 -3.53 -3.59 -8.90
CA ALA A 35 -3.97 -4.38 -7.75
C ALA A 35 -2.86 -4.52 -6.70
N ILE A 36 -1.62 -4.77 -7.13
CA ILE A 36 -0.46 -4.83 -6.23
C ILE A 36 -0.29 -3.48 -5.53
N PHE A 37 -0.26 -2.37 -6.26
CA PHE A 37 -0.14 -1.05 -5.65
C PHE A 37 -1.29 -0.71 -4.72
N SER A 38 -2.53 -1.03 -5.11
CA SER A 38 -3.71 -0.80 -4.28
C SER A 38 -3.70 -1.66 -3.01
N MET A 39 -3.25 -2.91 -3.10
CA MET A 39 -3.12 -3.82 -1.95
C MET A 39 -2.01 -3.35 -1.00
N VAL A 40 -0.84 -3.01 -1.55
CA VAL A 40 0.27 -2.44 -0.79
C VAL A 40 -0.19 -1.16 -0.09
N ASN A 41 -0.84 -0.25 -0.81
CA ASN A 41 -1.41 0.96 -0.22
C ASN A 41 -2.49 0.63 0.84
N ALA A 42 -3.31 -0.40 0.64
CA ALA A 42 -4.31 -0.80 1.64
C ALA A 42 -3.72 -1.49 2.88
N ILE A 43 -2.51 -2.05 2.82
CA ILE A 43 -1.89 -2.77 3.94
C ILE A 43 -0.85 -1.90 4.65
N LEU A 44 0.00 -1.20 3.89
CA LEU A 44 1.01 -0.27 4.42
C LEU A 44 0.42 1.10 4.75
N LEU A 45 -0.52 1.60 3.93
CA LEU A 45 -1.06 2.96 4.06
C LEU A 45 -2.50 3.01 4.58
N ARG A 46 -3.22 1.89 4.70
CA ARG A 46 -4.36 1.82 5.64
C ARG A 46 -3.80 1.63 7.04
N VAL A 47 -3.30 2.76 7.52
CA VAL A 47 -3.09 3.15 8.90
C VAL A 47 -3.95 2.26 9.79
N LEU A 48 -3.29 1.54 10.70
CA LEU A 48 -3.96 0.91 11.84
C LEU A 48 -5.08 1.85 12.32
N PRO A 49 -6.30 1.35 12.60
CA PRO A 49 -7.49 2.16 12.90
C PRO A 49 -7.35 2.90 14.24
N TYR A 50 -6.36 3.76 14.36
CA TYR A 50 -6.11 4.66 15.46
C TYR A 50 -6.69 6.01 15.05
N LYS A 51 -7.77 6.41 15.72
CA LYS A 51 -8.48 7.68 15.49
C LYS A 51 -7.59 8.93 15.61
N GLN A 52 -6.37 8.79 16.12
CA GLN A 52 -5.42 9.88 16.39
C GLN A 52 -3.98 9.43 16.05
N SER A 53 -3.69 9.13 14.78
CA SER A 53 -2.35 8.70 14.34
C SER A 53 -1.23 9.70 14.69
N ASN A 54 -1.57 11.00 14.82
CA ASN A 54 -0.63 12.05 15.24
C ASN A 54 -0.28 12.04 16.74
N GLN A 55 -0.88 11.15 17.54
CA GLN A 55 -0.59 11.00 18.97
C GLN A 55 0.17 9.70 19.28
N ILE A 56 0.61 8.97 18.24
CA ILE A 56 1.37 7.73 18.42
C ILE A 56 2.80 8.10 18.80
N VAL A 57 3.12 7.97 20.09
CA VAL A 57 4.48 8.09 20.62
C VAL A 57 5.04 6.70 20.92
N ARG A 58 6.31 6.47 20.57
CA ARG A 58 7.02 5.23 20.90
C ARG A 58 7.86 5.49 22.15
N VAL A 59 7.52 4.82 23.24
CA VAL A 59 8.32 4.88 24.47
C VAL A 59 9.50 3.92 24.31
N LEU A 60 10.71 4.48 24.34
CA LEU A 60 11.97 3.74 24.23
C LEU A 60 12.73 3.90 25.54
N GLU A 61 13.36 2.83 25.97
CA GLU A 61 14.28 2.83 27.10
C GLU A 61 15.71 2.79 26.56
N THR A 62 16.61 3.56 27.16
CA THR A 62 18.04 3.46 26.84
C THR A 62 18.68 2.48 27.81
N THR A 63 19.11 1.34 27.28
CA THR A 63 19.87 0.37 28.07
C THR A 63 21.21 0.96 28.50
N PRO A 64 21.90 0.39 29.51
CA PRO A 64 23.24 0.82 29.90
C PRO A 64 24.27 0.80 28.76
N GLN A 65 23.99 0.04 27.68
CA GLN A 65 24.79 -0.03 26.46
C GLN A 65 24.50 1.11 25.47
N GLY A 66 23.56 2.02 25.79
CA GLY A 66 23.20 3.16 24.95
C GLY A 66 22.29 2.82 23.78
N THR A 67 21.73 1.61 23.71
CA THR A 67 20.82 1.19 22.65
C THR A 67 19.37 1.53 23.02
N PRO A 68 18.63 2.27 22.18
CA PRO A 68 17.21 2.48 22.37
C PRO A 68 16.46 1.18 22.13
N GLU A 69 15.91 0.59 23.18
CA GLU A 69 15.13 -0.65 23.14
C GLU A 69 13.67 -0.39 23.50
N GLY A 70 12.80 -1.33 23.13
CA GLY A 70 11.40 -1.26 23.53
C GLY A 70 11.29 -1.38 25.04
N VAL A 71 10.59 -0.45 25.68
CA VAL A 71 10.40 -0.48 27.14
C VAL A 71 9.67 -1.77 27.54
N SER A 72 10.16 -2.42 28.59
CA SER A 72 9.46 -3.57 29.18
C SER A 72 8.24 -3.09 29.97
N LEU A 73 7.18 -3.90 30.00
CA LEU A 73 5.94 -3.58 30.74
C LEU A 73 6.19 -3.17 32.21
N PRO A 74 7.07 -3.85 32.97
CA PRO A 74 7.39 -3.45 34.35
C PRO A 74 8.05 -2.06 34.44
N ASN A 75 9.06 -1.76 33.61
CA ASN A 75 9.74 -0.47 33.65
C ASN A 75 8.80 0.71 33.31
N PHE A 76 7.82 0.47 32.44
CA PHE A 76 6.80 1.47 32.15
C PHE A 76 5.89 1.77 33.36
N VAL A 77 5.58 0.77 34.19
CA VAL A 77 4.78 0.95 35.41
C VAL A 77 5.57 1.75 36.44
N ASP A 78 6.86 1.45 36.62
CA ASP A 78 7.72 2.15 37.57
C ASP A 78 7.83 3.65 37.23
N TRP A 79 8.04 4.01 35.96
CA TRP A 79 8.07 5.42 35.53
C TRP A 79 6.74 6.14 35.74
N LYS A 80 5.62 5.43 35.60
CA LYS A 80 4.29 6.01 35.82
C LYS A 80 4.04 6.28 37.30
N ASP A 81 4.53 5.40 38.17
CA ASP A 81 4.38 5.53 39.62
C ASP A 81 5.36 6.58 40.20
N GLU A 82 6.53 6.78 39.59
CA GLU A 82 7.46 7.88 39.94
C GLU A 82 6.97 9.28 39.51
N ASN A 83 6.22 9.39 38.41
CA ASN A 83 5.75 10.68 37.86
C ASN A 83 4.38 11.13 38.40
N ARG A 84 3.94 10.61 39.55
CA ARG A 84 2.64 10.92 40.15
C ARG A 84 2.78 11.81 41.38
#